data_AF-A0A969RTB9-F1
#
_entry.id   AF-A0A969RTB9-F1
#
_cell.length_a   1.000
_cell.length_b   1.000
_cell.length_c   1.000
_cell.angle_alpha   90.00
_cell.angle_beta   90.00
_cell.angle_gamma   90.00
#
_symmetry.space_group_name_H-M   'P 1'
#
loop_
_entity.id
_entity.type
_entity.pdbx_description
1 polymer ?
#
loop_
_entity_poly.entity_id
_entity_poly.type
_entity_poly.pdbx_seq_one_letter_code
_entity_poly.pdbx_strand_id
1 'polypeptide(L)'
;MTQKEQKDPSFLVDHQSVASLVGQLHEYFKDSCSHYEIERSRIVSLLHSTTDEQKEQELMSTLRKVDTEISLFAVLSDALAIADRTLHTRITMNELGLDNEVYRMHYDPNKQT
;
A
#
# COMPACT_ATOMS: atom_id res chain seq x y z
N MET A 1 23.12 7.57 -37.53
CA MET A 1 22.60 6.76 -36.41
C MET A 1 21.88 7.70 -35.46
N THR A 2 20.55 7.75 -35.54
CA THR A 2 19.73 8.61 -34.69
C THR A 2 19.56 7.91 -33.35
N GLN A 3 20.14 8.46 -32.28
CA GLN A 3 19.88 8.00 -30.92
C GLN A 3 18.38 8.16 -30.66
N LYS A 4 17.70 7.04 -30.44
CA LYS A 4 16.30 7.02 -30.06
C LYS A 4 16.27 7.50 -28.61
N GLU A 5 15.83 8.75 -28.37
CA GLU A 5 15.59 9.24 -27.01
C GLU A 5 14.70 8.24 -26.29
N GLN A 6 15.28 7.58 -25.27
CA GLN A 6 14.57 6.64 -24.43
C GLN A 6 13.65 7.48 -23.53
N LYS A 7 12.42 7.70 -24.00
CA LYS A 7 11.42 8.42 -23.24
C LYS A 7 11.13 7.62 -21.98
N ASP A 8 11.37 8.21 -20.81
CA ASP A 8 11.08 7.56 -19.55
C ASP A 8 9.61 7.10 -19.52
N PRO A 9 9.32 5.89 -19.03
CA PRO A 9 7.96 5.40 -18.92
C PRO A 9 7.15 6.36 -18.03
N SER A 10 6.18 7.02 -18.64
CA SER A 10 5.23 7.91 -17.97
C SER A 10 3.96 7.12 -17.69
N PHE A 11 3.59 7.03 -16.40
CA PHE A 11 2.38 6.37 -15.94
C PHE A 11 1.23 7.36 -15.68
N LEU A 12 1.55 8.63 -15.44
CA LEU A 12 0.58 9.65 -15.04
C LEU A 12 0.46 10.74 -16.11
N VAL A 13 -0.76 11.25 -16.27
CA VAL A 13 -1.05 12.47 -17.03
C VAL A 13 -0.43 13.66 -16.28
N ASP A 14 0.08 14.65 -17.01
CA ASP A 14 0.91 15.75 -16.51
C ASP A 14 0.53 16.28 -15.11
N HIS A 15 1.56 16.44 -14.27
CA HIS A 15 1.56 17.00 -12.90
C HIS A 15 1.07 16.13 -11.73
N GLN A 16 0.68 14.87 -11.93
CA GLN A 16 0.46 13.97 -10.78
C GLN A 16 1.77 13.34 -10.28
N SER A 17 1.98 13.35 -8.97
CA SER A 17 3.09 12.66 -8.31
C SER A 17 2.73 11.20 -8.07
N VAL A 18 3.57 10.28 -8.55
CA VAL A 18 3.43 8.82 -8.30
C VAL A 18 3.41 8.54 -6.79
N ALA A 19 4.23 9.24 -6.00
CA ALA A 19 4.23 9.11 -4.55
C ALA A 19 2.89 9.51 -3.93
N SER A 20 2.28 10.61 -4.40
CA SER A 20 0.98 11.04 -3.91
C SER A 20 -0.13 10.04 -4.24
N LEU A 21 -0.12 9.45 -5.44
CA LEU A 21 -1.09 8.41 -5.82
C LEU A 21 -0.92 7.14 -4.97
N VAL A 22 0.32 6.70 -4.77
CA VAL A 22 0.62 5.51 -3.94
C VAL A 22 0.19 5.73 -2.50
N GLY A 23 0.45 6.91 -1.93
CA GLY A 23 -0.01 7.28 -0.59
C GLY A 23 -1.54 7.26 -0.46
N GLN A 24 -2.26 7.87 -1.42
CA GLN A 24 -3.72 7.86 -1.43
C GLN A 24 -4.31 6.46 -1.56
N LEU A 25 -3.72 5.60 -2.40
CA LEU A 25 -4.15 4.20 -2.52
C LEU A 25 -3.87 3.41 -1.24
N HIS A 26 -2.73 3.63 -0.61
CA HIS A 26 -2.39 3.00 0.67
C HIS A 26 -3.43 3.35 1.74
N GLU A 27 -3.76 4.64 1.89
CA GLU A 27 -4.80 5.10 2.82
C GLU A 27 -6.17 4.47 2.50
N TYR A 28 -6.58 4.47 1.23
CA TYR A 28 -7.84 3.87 0.81
C TYR A 28 -7.96 2.39 1.19
N PHE A 29 -6.92 1.59 0.94
CA PHE A 29 -6.96 0.15 1.26
C PHE A 29 -6.87 -0.11 2.75
N LYS A 30 -6.10 0.70 3.49
CA LYS A 30 -6.05 0.64 4.94
C LYS A 30 -7.43 0.93 5.56
N ASP A 31 -8.08 2.01 5.12
CA ASP A 31 -9.42 2.40 5.61
C ASP A 31 -10.47 1.35 5.22
N SER A 32 -10.37 0.77 4.02
CA SER A 32 -11.22 -0.33 3.58
C SER A 32 -11.04 -1.56 4.48
N CYS A 33 -9.81 -1.92 4.83
CA CYS A 33 -9.53 -3.02 5.75
C CYS A 33 -10.21 -2.77 7.12
N SER A 34 -10.03 -1.58 7.70
CA SER A 34 -10.68 -1.21 8.97
C SER A 34 -12.21 -1.23 8.89
N HIS A 35 -12.80 -0.80 7.77
CA HIS A 35 -14.24 -0.88 7.55
C HIS A 35 -14.73 -2.33 7.60
N TYR A 36 -14.06 -3.26 6.92
CA TYR A 36 -14.45 -4.67 6.92
C TYR A 36 -14.20 -5.36 8.26
N GLU A 37 -13.19 -4.96 9.04
CA GLU A 37 -12.99 -5.47 10.42
C GLU A 37 -14.16 -5.10 11.35
N ILE A 38 -14.72 -3.90 11.20
CA ILE A 38 -15.93 -3.48 11.91
C ILE A 38 -17.13 -4.33 11.48
N GLU A 39 -17.32 -4.52 10.17
CA GLU A 39 -18.41 -5.33 9.65
C GLU A 39 -18.30 -6.80 10.09
N ARG A 40 -17.08 -7.35 10.09
CA ARG A 40 -16.78 -8.68 10.63
C ARG A 40 -17.23 -8.81 12.09
N SER A 41 -16.88 -7.82 12.91
CA SER A 41 -17.27 -7.78 14.33
C SER A 41 -18.78 -7.73 14.51
N ARG A 42 -19.48 -6.99 13.63
CA ARG A 42 -20.95 -6.94 13.58
C ARG A 42 -21.55 -8.31 13.24
N ILE A 43 -21.03 -8.99 12.21
CA ILE A 43 -21.50 -10.32 11.78
C ILE A 43 -21.27 -11.36 12.87
N VAL A 44 -20.10 -11.35 13.53
CA VAL A 44 -19.80 -12.24 14.64
C VAL A 44 -20.79 -12.03 15.79
N SER A 45 -21.09 -10.77 16.13
CA SER A 45 -22.07 -10.45 17.16
C SER A 45 -23.47 -10.98 16.81
N LEU A 46 -23.88 -10.84 15.54
CA LEU A 46 -25.15 -11.38 15.05
C LEU A 46 -25.22 -12.90 15.14
N LEU A 47 -24.14 -13.60 14.76
CA LEU A 47 -24.04 -15.07 14.89
C LEU A 47 -24.28 -15.54 16.33
N HIS A 48 -23.74 -14.83 17.32
CA HIS A 48 -23.90 -15.21 18.74
C HIS A 48 -25.35 -15.01 19.25
N SER A 49 -26.12 -14.16 18.59
CA SER A 49 -27.51 -13.85 18.95
C SER A 49 -28.56 -14.61 18.13
N THR A 50 -28.13 -15.32 17.08
CA THR A 50 -29.03 -15.97 16.14
C THR A 50 -29.33 -17.40 16.60
N THR A 51 -30.61 -17.79 16.56
CA THR A 51 -31.08 -19.15 16.85
C THR A 51 -31.70 -19.84 15.62
N ASP A 52 -31.69 -19.14 14.49
CA ASP A 52 -32.22 -19.58 13.20
C ASP A 52 -31.07 -20.15 12.36
N GLU A 53 -31.08 -21.47 12.16
CA GLU A 53 -30.01 -22.20 11.44
C GLU A 53 -29.79 -21.67 10.02
N GLN A 54 -30.85 -21.22 9.34
CA GLN A 54 -30.72 -20.70 7.98
C GLN A 54 -30.02 -19.34 7.97
N LYS A 55 -30.39 -18.45 8.90
CA LYS A 55 -29.69 -17.18 9.07
C LYS A 55 -28.25 -17.37 9.54
N GLU A 56 -27.98 -18.36 10.38
CA GLU A 56 -26.63 -18.69 10.81
C GLU A 56 -25.76 -19.08 9.60
N GLN A 57 -26.26 -19.93 8.70
CA GLN A 57 -25.55 -20.29 7.47
C GLN A 57 -25.29 -19.09 6.55
N GLU A 58 -26.27 -18.21 6.40
CA GLU A 58 -26.13 -16.98 5.61
C GLU A 58 -25.07 -16.03 6.20
N LEU A 59 -25.09 -15.84 7.52
CA LEU A 59 -24.12 -15.04 8.25
C LEU A 59 -22.71 -15.64 8.16
N MET A 60 -22.57 -16.96 8.28
CA MET A 60 -21.29 -17.66 8.10
C MET A 60 -20.74 -17.52 6.69
N SER A 61 -21.60 -17.57 5.67
CA SER A 61 -21.22 -17.32 4.28
C SER A 61 -20.74 -15.89 4.06
N THR A 62 -21.45 -14.93 4.67
CA THR A 62 -21.09 -13.50 4.62
C THR A 62 -19.78 -13.24 5.35
N LEU A 63 -19.57 -13.86 6.51
CA LEU A 63 -18.33 -13.75 7.29
C LEU A 63 -17.12 -14.18 6.47
N ARG A 64 -17.21 -15.30 5.74
CA ARG A 64 -16.11 -15.77 4.86
C ARG A 64 -15.78 -14.78 3.74
N LYS A 65 -16.80 -14.13 3.17
CA LYS A 65 -16.58 -13.09 2.15
C LYS A 65 -15.86 -11.89 2.75
N VAL A 66 -16.31 -11.42 3.91
CA VAL A 66 -15.68 -10.32 4.64
C VAL A 66 -14.23 -10.65 5.01
N ASP A 67 -13.95 -11.85 5.52
CA ASP A 67 -12.57 -12.29 5.82
C ASP A 67 -11.68 -12.30 4.57
N THR A 68 -12.25 -12.64 3.41
CA THR A 68 -11.53 -12.60 2.12
C THR A 68 -11.20 -11.18 1.71
N GLU A 69 -12.15 -10.25 1.82
CA GLU A 69 -11.94 -8.82 1.52
C GLU A 69 -10.90 -8.20 2.45
N ILE A 70 -10.96 -8.47 3.76
CA ILE A 70 -9.95 -8.03 4.74
C ILE A 70 -8.56 -8.49 4.30
N SER A 71 -8.42 -9.78 3.96
CA SER A 71 -7.13 -10.35 3.55
C SER A 71 -6.60 -9.68 2.29
N LEU A 72 -7.46 -9.41 1.30
CA LEU A 72 -7.10 -8.72 0.08
C LEU A 72 -6.63 -7.29 0.36
N PHE A 73 -7.41 -6.52 1.12
CA PHE A 73 -7.08 -5.13 1.42
C PHE A 73 -5.84 -4.97 2.29
N ALA A 74 -5.61 -5.89 3.23
CA ALA A 74 -4.39 -5.92 4.03
C ALA A 74 -3.16 -6.11 3.14
N VAL A 75 -3.19 -7.09 2.21
CA VAL A 75 -2.07 -7.34 1.29
C VAL A 75 -1.80 -6.14 0.38
N LEU A 76 -2.86 -5.51 -0.15
CA LEU A 76 -2.73 -4.32 -1.00
C LEU A 76 -2.16 -3.12 -0.22
N SER A 77 -2.65 -2.90 1.00
CA SER A 77 -2.15 -1.86 1.91
C SER A 77 -0.66 -2.06 2.21
N ASP A 78 -0.25 -3.27 2.56
CA ASP A 78 1.16 -3.58 2.88
C ASP A 78 2.07 -3.38 1.67
N ALA A 79 1.65 -3.84 0.49
CA ALA A 79 2.41 -3.65 -0.74
C ALA A 79 2.62 -2.17 -1.07
N LEU A 80 1.59 -1.35 -0.88
CA LEU A 80 1.67 0.10 -1.12
C LEU A 80 2.46 0.82 -0.04
N ALA A 81 2.43 0.37 1.21
CA ALA A 81 3.31 0.90 2.26
C ALA A 81 4.80 0.70 1.92
N ILE A 82 5.15 -0.44 1.31
CA ILE A 82 6.52 -0.70 0.82
C ILE A 82 6.86 0.23 -0.34
N ALA A 83 5.94 0.39 -1.31
CA ALA A 83 6.12 1.28 -2.45
C ALA A 83 6.29 2.74 -1.99
N ASP A 84 5.46 3.19 -1.06
CA ASP A 84 5.49 4.54 -0.48
C ASP A 84 6.85 4.84 0.18
N ARG A 85 7.34 3.95 1.04
CA ARG A 85 8.67 4.08 1.66
C ARG A 85 9.80 4.13 0.63
N THR A 86 9.69 3.35 -0.45
CA THR A 86 10.70 3.31 -1.51
C THR A 86 10.71 4.61 -2.30
N LEU A 87 9.53 5.14 -2.64
CA LEU A 87 9.38 6.40 -3.33
C LEU A 87 9.86 7.58 -2.47
N HIS A 88 9.48 7.61 -1.19
CA HIS A 88 9.94 8.63 -0.27
C HIS A 88 11.46 8.58 -0.07
N THR A 89 12.05 7.40 0.10
CA THR A 89 13.52 7.25 0.16
C THR A 89 14.19 7.83 -1.09
N ARG A 90 13.65 7.54 -2.28
CA ARG A 90 14.20 8.06 -3.54
C ARG A 90 14.09 9.58 -3.64
N ILE A 91 12.95 10.14 -3.24
CA ILE A 91 12.75 11.60 -3.19
C ILE A 91 13.75 12.23 -2.23
N THR A 92 13.88 11.70 -1.02
CA THR A 92 14.83 12.18 -0.01
C THR A 92 16.29 12.04 -0.46
N MET A 93 16.67 10.96 -1.15
CA MET A 93 18.02 10.81 -1.71
C MET A 93 18.31 11.89 -2.76
N ASN A 94 17.34 12.20 -3.62
CA ASN A 94 17.48 13.27 -4.62
C ASN A 94 17.53 14.66 -3.95
N GLU A 95 16.70 14.91 -2.95
CA GLU A 95 16.69 16.18 -2.20
C GLU A 95 17.98 16.42 -1.40
N LEU A 96 18.57 15.35 -0.86
CA LEU A 96 19.86 15.39 -0.14
C LEU A 96 21.06 15.42 -1.09
N GLY A 97 20.85 15.34 -2.41
CA GLY A 97 21.92 15.26 -3.41
C GLY A 97 22.76 13.99 -3.33
N LEU A 98 22.28 12.93 -2.66
CA LEU A 98 22.99 11.65 -2.54
C LEU A 98 22.97 10.85 -3.85
N ASP A 99 22.14 11.25 -4.80
CA ASP A 99 22.14 10.84 -6.20
C ASP A 99 23.23 11.53 -7.04
N ASN A 100 23.91 12.55 -6.48
CA ASN A 100 24.97 13.32 -7.12
C ASN A 100 26.36 12.73 -6.76
N GLU A 101 27.23 12.54 -7.76
CA GLU A 101 28.55 11.90 -7.61
C GLU A 101 29.44 12.54 -6.53
N VAL A 102 29.24 13.83 -6.26
CA VAL A 102 29.98 14.59 -5.24
C VAL A 102 29.71 14.06 -3.82
N TYR A 103 28.48 13.62 -3.52
CA TYR A 103 28.14 13.12 -2.19
C TYR A 103 28.53 11.66 -1.96
N ARG A 104 28.81 10.87 -3.02
CA ARG A 104 29.41 9.53 -2.90
C ARG A 104 30.82 9.56 -2.31
N MET A 105 31.57 10.67 -2.44
CA MET A 105 32.92 10.78 -1.86
C MET A 105 32.93 10.81 -0.33
N HIS A 106 31.82 11.13 0.33
CA HIS A 106 31.76 11.26 1.79
C HIS A 106 31.16 10.04 2.50
N TYR A 107 30.57 9.10 1.77
CA TYR A 107 30.07 7.84 2.32
C TYR A 107 31.06 6.71 1.99
N ASP A 108 32.19 6.70 2.70
CA ASP A 108 33.14 5.59 2.66
C ASP A 108 32.77 4.61 3.78
N PRO A 109 32.15 3.45 3.48
CA PRO A 109 31.76 2.47 4.50
C PRO A 109 32.98 1.84 5.22
N ASN A 110 34.21 2.16 4.80
CA ASN A 110 35.44 1.70 5.43
C ASN A 110 36.09 2.74 6.38
N LYS A 111 35.47 3.89 6.66
CA LYS A 111 35.96 4.83 7.70
C LYS A 111 35.17 4.68 9.01
N GLN A 112 35.29 3.52 9.63
CA GLN A 112 35.18 3.39 11.08
C GLN A 112 36.54 2.98 11.63
N THR A 113 37.34 3.98 12.02
CA THR A 113 38.40 3.92 13.03
C THR A 113 38.57 5.30 13.62
#